data_AF-A0A7X9C500-F1
#
_entry.id   AF-A0A7X9C500-F1
#
_cell.length_a   1.000
_cell.length_b   1.000
_cell.length_c   1.000
_cell.angle_alpha   90.00
_cell.angle_beta   90.00
_cell.angle_gamma   90.00
#
_symmetry.space_group_name_H-M   'P 1'
#
loop_
_entity.id
_entity.type
_entity.pdbx_description
1 polymer ?
#
loop_
_entity_poly.entity_id
_entity_poly.type
_entity_poly.pdbx_seq_one_letter_code
_entity_poly.pdbx_strand_id
1 'polypeptide(L)'
;KGLERVGRGVYSSADIWHDAMYLIHLRSEQAVFSHETALFLHNMTDREPNLYSVTVKSGYNPHRLKEDGIKVYTIKAEIHEMGLSQAETPFGHLVPVYDKERTLCDILRNRRKVDKQILLDALKSYSKRQDKDLRRLMNYAETFKVKNVLKPYLEVLL
;
A
#
# COMPACT_ATOMS: atom_id res chain seq x y z
N LYS A 1 33.52 7.57 -13.74
CA LYS A 1 32.30 8.00 -13.00
C LYS A 1 31.65 6.75 -12.45
N GLY A 2 31.64 6.62 -11.12
CA GLY A 2 31.33 5.37 -10.44
C GLY A 2 29.83 5.16 -10.33
N LEU A 3 29.39 3.94 -10.62
CA LEU A 3 28.05 3.50 -10.29
C LEU A 3 28.02 3.14 -8.80
N GLU A 4 27.07 3.71 -8.06
CA GLU A 4 26.80 3.36 -6.68
C GLU A 4 25.70 2.32 -6.61
N ARG A 5 25.87 1.37 -5.70
CA ARG A 5 24.89 0.31 -5.47
C ARG A 5 23.78 0.84 -4.57
N VAL A 6 22.59 0.98 -5.12
CA VAL A 6 21.42 1.54 -4.43
C VAL A 6 20.40 0.48 -4.03
N GLY A 7 20.60 -0.74 -4.51
CA GLY A 7 19.88 -1.92 -4.12
C GLY A 7 20.66 -3.17 -4.49
N ARG A 8 20.25 -4.34 -3.98
CA ARG A 8 20.85 -5.59 -4.44
C ARG A 8 20.49 -5.81 -5.92
N GLY A 9 21.49 -5.73 -6.80
CA GLY A 9 21.33 -5.87 -8.25
C GLY A 9 20.99 -4.57 -8.98
N VAL A 10 20.92 -3.42 -8.28
CA VAL A 10 20.61 -2.12 -8.89
C VAL A 10 21.74 -1.13 -8.63
N TYR A 11 22.21 -0.53 -9.72
CA TYR A 11 23.34 0.39 -9.76
C TYR A 11 22.89 1.70 -10.40
N SER A 12 23.26 2.83 -9.81
CA SER A 12 22.88 4.17 -10.27
C SER A 12 24.05 5.13 -10.18
N SER A 13 23.99 6.25 -10.90
CA SER A 13 24.97 7.33 -10.76
C SER A 13 24.78 8.04 -9.42
N ALA A 14 25.87 8.44 -8.75
CA ALA A 14 25.87 9.09 -7.43
C ALA A 14 25.03 10.39 -7.36
N ASP A 15 24.73 11.00 -8.51
CA ASP A 15 24.02 12.28 -8.63
C ASP A 15 22.48 12.16 -8.73
N ILE A 16 21.91 10.96 -8.58
CA ILE A 16 20.47 10.71 -8.80
C ILE A 16 19.75 10.50 -7.47
N TRP A 17 18.66 11.24 -7.23
CA TRP A 17 17.72 10.92 -6.16
C TRP A 17 17.08 9.57 -6.45
N HIS A 18 17.29 8.61 -5.55
CA HIS A 18 16.83 7.24 -5.73
C HIS A 18 15.36 7.14 -5.36
N ASP A 19 14.51 6.88 -6.36
CA ASP A 19 13.13 6.46 -6.13
C ASP A 19 13.13 5.08 -5.46
N ALA A 20 13.13 5.09 -4.13
CA ALA A 20 13.17 3.88 -3.32
C ALA A 20 11.96 2.97 -3.57
N MET A 21 10.79 3.52 -3.90
CA MET A 21 9.61 2.72 -4.21
C MET A 21 9.81 1.98 -5.54
N TYR A 22 10.32 2.66 -6.56
CA TYR A 22 10.63 2.03 -7.84
C TYR A 22 11.71 0.94 -7.70
N LEU A 23 12.76 1.20 -6.90
CA LEU A 23 13.78 0.19 -6.60
C LEU A 23 13.22 -1.05 -5.89
N ILE A 24 12.27 -0.87 -4.96
CA ILE A 24 11.59 -1.99 -4.30
C ILE A 24 10.80 -2.81 -5.33
N HIS A 25 10.06 -2.15 -6.21
CA HIS A 25 9.29 -2.80 -7.26
C HIS A 25 10.19 -3.65 -8.18
N LEU A 26 11.29 -3.07 -8.68
CA LEU A 26 12.23 -3.78 -9.56
C LEU A 26 12.88 -5.01 -8.90
N ARG A 27 13.10 -4.96 -7.59
CA ARG A 27 13.72 -6.07 -6.84
C ARG A 27 12.74 -7.20 -6.49
N SER A 28 11.44 -6.93 -6.53
CA SER A 28 10.41 -7.86 -6.09
C SER A 28 9.12 -7.63 -6.88
N GLU A 29 9.02 -8.22 -8.07
CA GLU A 29 7.89 -8.04 -8.99
C GLU A 29 6.53 -8.38 -8.37
N GLN A 30 6.50 -9.33 -7.42
CA GLN A 30 5.27 -9.72 -6.73
C GLN A 30 4.92 -8.84 -5.51
N ALA A 31 5.76 -7.87 -5.14
CA ALA A 31 5.44 -6.95 -4.05
C ALA A 31 4.51 -5.85 -4.55
N VAL A 32 3.36 -5.71 -3.89
CA VAL A 32 2.37 -4.68 -4.18
C VAL A 32 2.36 -3.68 -3.03
N PHE A 33 2.54 -2.39 -3.30
CA PHE A 33 2.45 -1.35 -2.28
C PHE A 33 1.05 -1.36 -1.64
N SER A 34 1.01 -1.31 -0.31
CA SER A 34 -0.22 -1.51 0.46
C SER A 34 -0.24 -0.62 1.70
N HIS A 35 -1.33 -0.68 2.48
CA HIS A 35 -1.48 0.02 3.76
C HIS A 35 -1.06 1.50 3.70
N GLU A 36 -0.19 1.95 4.60
CA GLU A 36 0.21 3.35 4.73
C GLU A 36 0.91 3.87 3.45
N THR A 37 1.68 3.05 2.75
CA THR A 37 2.28 3.47 1.47
C THR A 37 1.25 3.61 0.37
N ALA A 38 0.25 2.72 0.31
CA ALA A 38 -0.84 2.90 -0.64
C ALA A 38 -1.72 4.11 -0.29
N LEU A 39 -1.94 4.39 1.01
CA LEU A 39 -2.64 5.62 1.42
C LEU A 39 -1.90 6.86 0.92
N PHE A 40 -0.57 6.88 1.07
CA PHE A 40 0.26 7.98 0.60
C PHE A 40 0.20 8.13 -0.93
N LEU A 41 0.41 7.05 -1.68
CA LEU A 41 0.35 7.05 -3.16
C LEU A 41 -1.03 7.46 -3.71
N HIS A 42 -2.11 7.21 -2.98
CA HIS A 42 -3.47 7.63 -3.38
C HIS A 42 -3.87 9.03 -2.86
N ASN A 43 -2.96 9.77 -2.24
CA ASN A 43 -3.24 11.05 -1.56
C ASN A 43 -4.39 10.93 -0.54
N MET A 44 -4.43 9.81 0.17
CA MET A 44 -5.40 9.52 1.24
C MET A 44 -4.84 9.80 2.64
N THR A 45 -3.59 10.24 2.71
CA THR A 45 -2.94 10.75 3.91
C THR A 45 -1.89 11.79 3.51
N ASP A 46 -1.73 12.83 4.34
CA ASP A 46 -0.67 13.83 4.17
C ASP A 46 0.65 13.41 4.86
N ARG A 47 0.65 12.26 5.53
CA ARG A 47 1.80 11.75 6.29
C ARG A 47 2.59 10.81 5.41
N GLU A 48 3.85 11.13 5.15
CA GLU A 48 4.77 10.17 4.55
C GLU A 48 4.96 8.97 5.51
N PRO A 49 4.87 7.73 5.02
CA PRO A 49 5.03 6.55 5.86
C PRO A 49 6.49 6.42 6.33
N ASN A 50 6.70 6.26 7.65
CA ASN A 50 8.03 6.04 8.23
C ASN A 50 8.79 4.84 7.61
N LEU A 51 8.04 3.80 7.23
CA LEU A 51 8.55 2.63 6.52
C LEU A 51 7.58 2.32 5.39
N TYR A 52 8.11 2.00 4.20
CA TYR A 52 7.25 1.54 3.13
C TYR A 52 6.62 0.18 3.45
N SER A 53 5.35 0.03 3.12
CA SER A 53 4.58 -1.18 3.31
C SER A 53 4.20 -1.83 1.98
N VAL A 54 4.44 -3.14 1.92
CA VAL A 54 4.08 -3.97 0.77
C VAL A 54 3.36 -5.23 1.21
N THR A 55 2.51 -5.75 0.35
CA THR A 55 1.90 -7.07 0.48
C THR A 55 2.50 -8.01 -0.55
N VAL A 56 2.77 -9.24 -0.14
CA VAL A 56 3.27 -10.33 -0.98
C VAL A 56 2.41 -11.58 -0.83
N LYS A 57 2.50 -12.51 -1.79
CA LYS A 57 1.84 -13.83 -1.71
C LYS A 57 2.39 -14.63 -0.52
N SER A 58 1.52 -15.31 0.21
CA SER A 58 1.90 -16.30 1.23
C SER A 58 2.79 -17.37 0.61
N GLY A 59 3.82 -17.81 1.33
CA GLY A 59 4.86 -18.72 0.81
C GLY A 59 6.10 -18.01 0.27
N TYR A 60 6.02 -16.71 -0.03
CA TYR A 60 7.21 -15.91 -0.33
C TYR A 60 8.06 -15.69 0.92
N ASN A 61 9.39 -15.72 0.77
CA ASN A 61 10.33 -15.39 1.85
C ASN A 61 10.54 -13.86 1.95
N PRO A 62 9.99 -13.18 2.97
CA PRO A 62 10.06 -11.73 3.06
C PRO A 62 11.36 -11.22 3.69
N HIS A 63 12.31 -12.10 4.04
CA HIS A 63 13.50 -11.75 4.82
C HIS A 63 14.26 -10.55 4.25
N ARG A 64 14.54 -10.59 2.95
CA ARG A 64 15.31 -9.53 2.28
C ARG A 64 14.60 -8.18 2.29
N LEU A 65 13.30 -8.16 2.08
CA LEU A 65 12.51 -6.91 2.16
C LEU A 65 12.53 -6.36 3.59
N LYS A 66 12.40 -7.23 4.59
CA LYS A 66 12.44 -6.82 6.00
C LYS A 66 13.81 -6.29 6.42
N GLU A 67 14.91 -6.89 5.94
CA GLU A 67 16.28 -6.39 6.16
C GLU A 67 16.46 -4.96 5.64
N ASP A 68 15.78 -4.60 4.55
CA ASP A 68 15.80 -3.26 3.98
C ASP A 68 14.86 -2.27 4.72
N GLY A 69 14.28 -2.66 5.86
CA GLY A 69 13.35 -1.82 6.62
C GLY A 69 11.93 -1.76 6.04
N ILE A 70 11.55 -2.67 5.13
CA ILE A 70 10.22 -2.66 4.51
C ILE A 70 9.24 -3.44 5.40
N LYS A 71 8.06 -2.85 5.65
CA LYS A 71 6.97 -3.50 6.37
C LYS A 71 6.23 -4.47 5.44
N VAL A 72 6.44 -5.76 5.63
CA VAL A 72 5.88 -6.80 4.76
C VAL A 72 4.65 -7.47 5.36
N TYR A 73 3.55 -7.43 4.61
CA TYR A 73 2.32 -8.19 4.84
C TYR A 73 2.27 -9.39 3.90
N THR A 74 1.58 -10.44 4.32
CA THR A 74 1.36 -11.61 3.46
C THR A 74 -0.12 -11.87 3.28
N ILE A 75 -0.49 -12.35 2.09
CA ILE A 75 -1.86 -12.74 1.80
C ILE A 75 -1.92 -13.96 0.89
N LYS A 76 -3.00 -14.73 1.00
CA LYS A 76 -3.24 -15.89 0.13
C LYS A 76 -3.15 -15.49 -1.33
N ALA A 77 -2.52 -16.35 -2.14
CA ALA A 77 -2.34 -16.11 -3.57
C ALA A 77 -3.67 -15.82 -4.30
N GLU A 78 -4.74 -16.52 -3.91
CA GLU A 78 -6.09 -16.40 -4.50
C GLU A 78 -6.72 -15.00 -4.40
N ILE A 79 -6.27 -14.16 -3.47
CA ILE A 79 -6.77 -12.79 -3.28
C ILE A 79 -5.65 -11.73 -3.37
N HIS A 80 -4.47 -12.13 -3.83
CA HIS A 80 -3.32 -11.23 -3.96
C HIS A 80 -3.53 -10.19 -5.06
N GLU A 81 -4.20 -10.56 -6.15
CA GLU A 81 -4.45 -9.69 -7.30
C GLU A 81 -5.71 -8.84 -7.14
N MET A 82 -6.52 -9.12 -6.12
CA MET A 82 -7.74 -8.35 -5.84
C MET A 82 -7.41 -6.91 -5.43
N GLY A 83 -7.85 -5.98 -6.27
CA GLY A 83 -7.59 -4.55 -6.12
C GLY A 83 -6.20 -4.13 -6.61
N LEU A 84 -5.46 -4.97 -7.35
CA LEU A 84 -4.19 -4.58 -7.95
C LEU A 84 -4.42 -3.46 -8.96
N SER A 85 -3.61 -2.40 -8.85
CA SER A 85 -3.62 -1.21 -9.69
C SER A 85 -2.20 -0.65 -9.83
N GLN A 86 -2.08 0.54 -10.38
CA GLN A 86 -0.83 1.29 -10.46
C GLN A 86 -1.02 2.72 -9.92
N ALA A 87 0.05 3.28 -9.38
CA ALA A 87 0.14 4.69 -9.02
C ALA A 87 1.54 5.20 -9.33
N GLU A 88 1.64 6.51 -9.55
CA GLU A 88 2.92 7.19 -9.70
C GLU A 88 3.53 7.43 -8.32
N THR A 89 4.83 7.16 -8.21
CA THR A 89 5.65 7.59 -7.07
C THR A 89 5.81 9.12 -7.11
N PRO A 90 6.29 9.74 -6.02
CA PRO A 90 6.65 11.16 -6.04
C PRO A 90 7.70 11.55 -7.10
N PHE A 91 8.43 10.57 -7.66
CA PHE A 91 9.41 10.75 -8.73
C PHE A 91 8.85 10.44 -10.13
N GLY A 92 7.56 10.13 -10.24
CA GLY A 92 6.87 9.90 -11.52
C GLY A 92 6.99 8.48 -12.09
N HIS A 93 7.52 7.51 -11.33
CA HIS A 93 7.55 6.12 -11.79
C HIS A 93 6.25 5.39 -11.45
N LEU A 94 5.75 4.58 -12.37
CA LEU A 94 4.61 3.70 -12.10
C LEU A 94 5.05 2.49 -11.28
N VAL A 95 4.33 2.22 -10.19
CA VAL A 95 4.55 1.07 -9.32
C VAL A 95 3.24 0.33 -9.00
N PRO A 96 3.28 -1.00 -8.75
CA PRO A 96 2.10 -1.75 -8.38
C PRO A 96 1.62 -1.36 -6.99
N VAL A 97 0.34 -1.01 -6.87
CA VAL A 97 -0.28 -0.60 -5.61
C VAL A 97 -1.69 -1.16 -5.52
N TYR A 98 -2.20 -1.42 -4.33
CA TYR A 98 -3.62 -1.71 -4.17
C TYR A 98 -4.47 -0.45 -4.37
N ASP A 99 -5.64 -0.59 -4.98
CA ASP A 99 -6.61 0.49 -5.14
C ASP A 99 -7.10 1.02 -3.78
N LYS A 100 -7.85 2.13 -3.81
CA LYS A 100 -8.25 2.87 -2.61
C LYS A 100 -9.16 2.03 -1.71
N GLU A 101 -10.10 1.33 -2.34
CA GLU A 101 -11.05 0.45 -1.68
C GLU A 101 -10.34 -0.70 -0.97
N ARG A 102 -9.38 -1.32 -1.64
CA ARG A 102 -8.58 -2.41 -1.06
C ARG A 102 -7.66 -1.89 0.03
N THR A 103 -7.06 -0.73 -0.16
CA THR A 103 -6.20 -0.07 0.83
C THR A 103 -6.96 0.18 2.14
N LEU A 104 -8.19 0.69 2.09
CA LEU A 104 -9.02 0.86 3.29
C LEU A 104 -9.31 -0.47 3.99
N CYS A 105 -9.58 -1.54 3.23
CA CYS A 105 -9.81 -2.86 3.81
C CYS A 105 -8.56 -3.40 4.51
N ASP A 106 -7.38 -3.20 3.92
CA ASP A 106 -6.09 -3.58 4.49
C ASP A 106 -5.81 -2.83 5.81
N ILE A 107 -6.04 -1.52 5.85
CA ILE A 107 -5.93 -0.69 7.07
C ILE A 107 -6.92 -1.17 8.15
N LEU A 108 -8.19 -1.40 7.80
CA LEU A 108 -9.21 -1.88 8.73
C LEU A 108 -8.90 -3.27 9.31
N ARG A 109 -8.37 -4.16 8.47
CA ARG A 109 -7.97 -5.51 8.87
C ARG A 109 -6.84 -5.47 9.88
N ASN A 110 -5.94 -4.50 9.75
CA ASN A 110 -4.80 -4.29 10.64
C ASN A 110 -4.99 -3.16 11.67
N ARG A 111 -6.21 -2.64 11.85
CA ARG A 111 -6.53 -1.48 12.72
C ARG A 111 -6.03 -1.55 14.17
N ARG A 112 -5.74 -2.75 14.70
CA ARG A 112 -5.16 -2.91 16.04
C ARG A 112 -3.66 -2.55 16.10
N LYS A 113 -2.99 -2.56 14.96
CA LYS A 113 -1.56 -2.28 14.77
C LYS A 113 -1.29 -0.97 14.03
N VAL A 114 -2.35 -0.32 13.55
CA VAL A 114 -2.29 0.96 12.86
C VAL A 114 -2.81 2.01 13.82
N ASP A 115 -2.20 3.19 13.83
CA ASP A 115 -2.70 4.33 14.60
C ASP A 115 -4.17 4.60 14.22
N LYS A 116 -5.03 4.69 15.23
CA LYS A 116 -6.46 4.97 15.05
C LYS A 116 -6.68 6.25 14.22
N GLN A 117 -5.81 7.24 14.37
CA GLN A 117 -5.90 8.49 13.61
C GLN A 117 -5.71 8.25 12.10
N ILE A 118 -4.75 7.40 11.70
CA ILE A 118 -4.52 7.03 10.29
C ILE A 118 -5.79 6.39 9.69
N LEU A 119 -6.45 5.50 10.42
CA LEU A 119 -7.70 4.88 9.96
C LEU A 119 -8.81 5.92 9.77
N LEU A 120 -9.01 6.80 10.73
CA LEU A 120 -10.05 7.83 10.67
C LEU A 120 -9.81 8.82 9.53
N ASP A 121 -8.56 9.25 9.35
CA ASP A 121 -8.19 10.20 8.31
C ASP A 121 -8.32 9.56 6.92
N ALA A 122 -7.90 8.30 6.76
CA ALA A 122 -8.08 7.56 5.50
C ALA A 122 -9.56 7.43 5.12
N LEU A 123 -10.43 7.08 6.08
CA LEU A 123 -11.87 6.96 5.85
C LEU A 123 -12.52 8.31 5.50
N LYS A 124 -12.16 9.39 6.22
CA LYS A 124 -12.63 10.75 5.93
C LYS A 124 -12.14 11.25 4.57
N SER A 125 -10.90 10.96 4.22
CA SER A 125 -10.34 11.32 2.92
C SER A 125 -11.13 10.62 1.82
N TYR A 126 -11.31 9.30 1.93
CA TYR A 126 -12.08 8.52 0.97
C TYR A 126 -13.54 8.97 0.84
N SER A 127 -14.23 9.28 1.95
CA SER A 127 -15.64 9.66 1.90
C SER A 127 -15.90 10.96 1.13
N LYS A 128 -14.90 11.85 1.07
CA LYS A 128 -14.97 13.11 0.32
C LYS A 128 -14.63 12.98 -1.16
N ARG A 129 -14.09 11.84 -1.59
CA ARG A 129 -13.70 11.63 -2.99
C ARG A 129 -14.92 11.54 -3.91
N GLN A 130 -14.77 12.05 -5.13
CA GLN A 130 -15.78 11.95 -6.18
C GLN A 130 -15.69 10.61 -6.93
N ASP A 131 -14.48 10.03 -7.02
CA ASP A 131 -14.19 8.76 -7.69
C ASP A 131 -14.33 7.54 -6.78
N LYS A 132 -14.97 7.67 -5.61
CA LYS A 132 -15.17 6.56 -4.66
C LYS A 132 -16.12 5.50 -5.22
N ASP A 133 -15.74 4.23 -5.14
CA ASP A 133 -16.60 3.10 -5.51
C ASP A 133 -17.07 2.36 -4.24
N LEU A 134 -18.22 2.76 -3.70
CA LEU A 134 -18.78 2.14 -2.48
C LEU A 134 -19.17 0.68 -2.69
N ARG A 135 -19.56 0.29 -3.91
CA ARG A 135 -19.93 -1.09 -4.21
C ARG A 135 -18.69 -1.98 -4.15
N ARG A 136 -17.60 -1.56 -4.80
CA ARG A 136 -16.30 -2.25 -4.74
C ARG A 136 -15.75 -2.31 -3.33
N LEU A 137 -15.81 -1.20 -2.58
CA LEU A 137 -15.39 -1.16 -1.18
C LEU A 137 -16.13 -2.21 -0.34
N MET A 138 -17.46 -2.31 -0.48
CA MET A 138 -18.24 -3.29 0.27
C MET A 138 -17.93 -4.74 -0.15
N ASN A 139 -17.74 -5.00 -1.45
CA ASN A 139 -17.33 -6.31 -1.96
C ASN A 139 -15.97 -6.75 -1.37
N TYR A 140 -14.99 -5.86 -1.35
CA TYR A 140 -13.70 -6.13 -0.72
C TYR A 140 -13.86 -6.31 0.78
N ALA A 141 -14.65 -5.48 1.45
CA ALA A 141 -14.85 -5.56 2.89
C ALA A 141 -15.47 -6.90 3.33
N GLU A 142 -16.32 -7.50 2.51
CA GLU A 142 -16.81 -8.87 2.71
C GLU A 142 -15.68 -9.89 2.57
N THR A 143 -14.92 -9.82 1.48
CA THR A 143 -13.79 -10.72 1.20
C THR A 143 -12.73 -10.69 2.30
N PHE A 144 -12.37 -9.49 2.78
CA PHE A 144 -11.39 -9.30 3.87
C PHE A 144 -11.98 -9.42 5.27
N LYS A 145 -13.29 -9.71 5.38
CA LYS A 145 -14.02 -9.88 6.65
C LYS A 145 -13.96 -8.64 7.56
N VAL A 146 -13.97 -7.46 6.95
CA VAL A 146 -13.96 -6.16 7.64
C VAL A 146 -15.26 -5.38 7.49
N LYS A 147 -16.26 -5.91 6.75
CA LYS A 147 -17.56 -5.26 6.54
C LYS A 147 -18.22 -4.75 7.82
N ASN A 148 -18.29 -5.58 8.86
CA ASN A 148 -18.93 -5.21 10.13
C ASN A 148 -18.17 -4.10 10.88
N VAL A 149 -16.88 -3.96 10.61
CA VAL A 149 -16.06 -2.89 11.17
C VAL A 149 -16.21 -1.62 10.34
N LEU A 150 -16.25 -1.74 9.01
CA LEU A 150 -16.37 -0.61 8.08
C LEU A 150 -17.74 0.07 8.17
N LYS A 151 -18.82 -0.71 8.26
CA LYS A 151 -20.19 -0.21 8.13
C LYS A 151 -20.52 0.95 9.09
N PRO A 152 -20.23 0.87 10.40
CA PRO A 152 -20.50 1.97 11.32
C PRO A 152 -19.75 3.27 10.98
N TYR A 153 -18.54 3.16 10.40
CA TYR A 153 -17.81 4.36 9.96
C TYR A 153 -18.47 5.00 8.74
N LEU A 154 -18.92 4.20 7.77
CA LEU A 154 -19.59 4.73 6.57
C LEU A 154 -20.93 5.38 6.91
N GLU A 155 -21.70 4.82 7.86
CA GLU A 155 -22.98 5.39 8.33
C GLU A 155 -22.82 6.79 8.97
N VAL A 156 -21.62 7.12 9.47
CA VAL A 156 -21.33 8.43 10.08
C VAL A 156 -20.76 9.42 9.06
N LEU A 157 -20.08 8.93 8.02
CA LEU A 157 -19.30 9.75 7.09
C LEU A 157 -20.02 10.08 5.77
N LEU A 158 -21.13 9.40 5.48
CA LEU A 158 -21.95 9.55 4.27
C LEU A 158 -23.37 9.95 4.66
#